data_AF-A0A536KGC2-F1
#
_entry.id   AF-A0A536KGC2-F1
#
_cell.length_a   1.000
_cell.length_b   1.000
_cell.length_c   1.000
_cell.angle_alpha   90.00
_cell.angle_beta   90.00
_cell.angle_gamma   90.00
#
_symmetry.space_group_name_H-M   'P 1'
#
loop_
_entity.id
_entity.type
_entity.pdbx_description
1 polymer ?
#
loop_
_entity_poly.entity_id
_entity_poly.type
_entity_poly.pdbx_seq_one_letter_code
_entity_poly.pdbx_strand_id
1 'polypeptide(L)'
;MSEPEIREIYHRILDGWNRRDATAFAAPFADDGEVIGFDGSQTTGRERITAEMQRIFSDHATGSYVGKIRGVRMIGAQAALLRAMAGVVPAGQSDLDPKLNAVQALIAEQREGR
;
A
#
# COMPACT_ATOMS: atom_id res chain seq x y z
N MET A 1 18.98 -2.31 -0.90
CA MET A 1 17.60 -2.81 -0.92
C MET A 1 17.54 -4.06 -1.77
N SER A 2 17.06 -5.15 -1.18
CA SER A 2 16.91 -6.48 -1.77
C SER A 2 15.44 -6.75 -2.12
N GLU A 3 15.19 -7.73 -2.99
CA GLU A 3 13.82 -8.12 -3.34
C GLU A 3 12.95 -8.49 -2.11
N PRO A 4 13.42 -9.28 -1.12
CA PRO A 4 12.63 -9.57 0.08
C PRO A 4 12.21 -8.32 0.86
N GLU A 5 13.09 -7.33 1.01
CA GLU A 5 12.78 -6.08 1.71
C GLU A 5 11.68 -5.28 0.99
N ILE A 6 11.69 -5.27 -0.35
CA ILE A 6 10.66 -4.59 -1.16
C ILE A 6 9.31 -5.28 -1.01
N ARG A 7 9.29 -6.62 -0.99
CA ARG A 7 8.07 -7.40 -0.76
C ARG A 7 7.51 -7.13 0.64
N GLU A 8 8.39 -7.01 1.64
CA GLU A 8 8.00 -6.70 3.01
C GLU A 8 7.41 -5.29 3.16
N ILE A 9 7.92 -4.29 2.44
CA ILE A 9 7.28 -2.97 2.38
C ILE A 9 5.83 -3.08 1.90
N TYR A 10 5.59 -3.81 0.81
CA TYR A 10 4.24 -4.01 0.27
C TYR A 10 3.30 -4.71 1.27
N HIS A 11 3.76 -5.79 1.90
CA HIS A 11 2.97 -6.51 2.90
C HIS A 11 2.63 -5.63 4.10
N ARG A 12 3.58 -4.85 4.63
CA ARG A 12 3.32 -3.91 5.75
C ARG A 12 2.27 -2.86 5.43
N ILE A 13 2.23 -2.33 4.20
CA ILE A 13 1.18 -1.40 3.76
C ILE A 13 -0.19 -2.09 3.80
N LEU A 14 -0.31 -3.30 3.25
CA LEU A 14 -1.56 -4.06 3.27
C LEU A 14 -1.99 -4.42 4.70
N ASP A 15 -1.05 -4.78 5.56
CA ASP A 15 -1.32 -5.10 6.96
C ASP A 15 -1.78 -3.87 7.77
N GLY A 16 -1.22 -2.70 7.49
CA GLY A 16 -1.71 -1.43 8.03
C GLY A 16 -3.16 -1.16 7.62
N TRP A 17 -3.46 -1.33 6.33
CA TRP A 17 -4.83 -1.20 5.80
C TRP A 17 -5.79 -2.20 6.44
N ASN A 18 -5.42 -3.48 6.46
CA ASN A 18 -6.28 -4.56 6.93
C ASN A 18 -6.60 -4.46 8.43
N ARG A 19 -5.69 -3.89 9.21
CA ARG A 19 -5.92 -3.58 10.63
C ARG A 19 -6.62 -2.24 10.87
N ARG A 20 -6.89 -1.47 9.81
CA ARG A 20 -7.37 -0.08 9.88
C ARG A 20 -6.49 0.80 10.78
N ASP A 21 -5.18 0.58 10.69
CA ASP A 21 -4.17 1.32 11.43
C ASP A 21 -3.50 2.31 10.47
N ALA A 22 -3.92 3.58 10.57
CA ALA A 22 -3.45 4.66 9.72
C ALA A 22 -1.94 4.90 9.86
N THR A 23 -1.43 4.82 11.08
CA THR A 23 0.01 5.00 11.36
C THR A 23 0.81 3.86 10.76
N ALA A 24 0.37 2.61 10.95
CA ALA A 24 1.05 1.46 10.37
C ALA A 24 0.97 1.44 8.85
N PHE A 25 -0.13 1.89 8.25
CA PHE A 25 -0.26 2.03 6.79
C PHE A 25 0.77 3.03 6.25
N ALA A 26 0.91 4.19 6.90
CA ALA A 26 1.78 5.27 6.44
C ALA A 26 3.27 5.03 6.76
N ALA A 27 3.59 4.23 7.78
CA ALA A 27 4.96 4.01 8.25
C ALA A 27 6.01 3.62 7.18
N PRO A 28 5.66 2.85 6.12
CA PRO A 28 6.60 2.50 5.07
C PRO A 28 6.85 3.61 4.03
N PHE A 29 6.00 4.64 3.95
CA PHE A 29 6.16 5.73 2.99
C PHE A 29 7.31 6.66 3.40
N ALA A 30 7.99 7.31 2.44
CA ALA A 30 8.93 8.39 2.74
C ALA A 30 8.18 9.64 3.27
N ASP A 31 8.91 10.59 3.87
CA ASP A 31 8.30 11.83 4.40
C ASP A 31 7.59 12.63 3.30
N ASP A 32 8.11 12.54 2.07
CA ASP A 32 7.59 13.08 0.80
C ASP A 32 6.89 12.01 -0.07
N GLY A 33 6.63 10.81 0.48
CA GLY A 33 6.02 9.71 -0.26
C GLY A 33 4.57 10.00 -0.67
N GLU A 34 4.08 9.29 -1.67
CA GLU A 34 2.76 9.50 -2.25
C GLU A 34 1.95 8.21 -2.31
N VAL A 35 0.64 8.32 -2.09
CA VAL A 35 -0.33 7.25 -2.35
C VAL A 35 -1.42 7.76 -3.27
N ILE A 36 -1.83 6.90 -4.21
CA ILE A 36 -2.94 7.16 -5.13
C ILE A 36 -4.03 6.13 -4.87
N GLY A 37 -5.23 6.61 -4.56
CA GLY A 37 -6.42 5.80 -4.34
C GLY A 37 -6.97 5.21 -5.64
N PHE A 38 -7.84 4.21 -5.53
CA PHE A 38 -8.49 3.57 -6.69
C PHE A 38 -9.39 4.53 -7.48
N ASP A 39 -9.86 5.60 -6.83
CA ASP A 39 -10.66 6.69 -7.37
C ASP A 39 -9.83 7.82 -8.00
N GLY A 40 -8.50 7.68 -7.99
CA GLY A 40 -7.56 8.67 -8.50
C GLY A 40 -7.24 9.80 -7.51
N SER A 41 -7.76 9.75 -6.28
CA SER A 41 -7.33 10.66 -5.21
C SER A 41 -5.83 10.51 -4.95
N GLN A 42 -5.13 11.63 -4.72
CA GLN A 42 -3.69 11.63 -4.50
C GLN A 42 -3.38 12.32 -3.17
N THR A 43 -2.56 11.67 -2.35
CA THR A 43 -2.13 12.20 -1.06
C THR A 43 -0.61 12.10 -0.95
N THR A 44 0.04 13.25 -0.83
CA THR A 44 1.49 13.37 -0.72
C THR A 44 1.91 13.75 0.69
N GLY A 45 2.95 13.08 1.17
CA GLY A 45 3.59 13.27 2.46
C GLY A 45 3.06 12.33 3.54
N ARG A 46 3.97 11.68 4.29
CA ARG A 46 3.62 10.63 5.26
C ARG A 46 2.55 11.08 6.25
N GLU A 47 2.67 12.28 6.81
CA GLU A 47 1.72 12.82 7.79
C GLU A 47 0.31 12.99 7.20
N ARG A 48 0.21 13.46 5.95
CA ARG A 48 -1.07 13.62 5.25
C ARG A 48 -1.67 12.26 4.90
N ILE A 49 -0.84 11.29 4.51
CA ILE A 49 -1.28 9.91 4.29
C ILE A 49 -1.88 9.35 5.57
N THR A 50 -1.21 9.50 6.73
CA THR A 50 -1.75 9.08 8.02
C THR A 50 -3.10 9.74 8.31
N ALA A 51 -3.20 11.06 8.16
CA ALA A 51 -4.44 11.79 8.44
C ALA A 51 -5.60 11.34 7.53
N GLU A 52 -5.33 11.14 6.24
CA GLU A 52 -6.33 10.69 5.27
C GLU A 52 -6.77 9.25 5.52
N MET A 53 -5.84 8.34 5.85
CA MET A 53 -6.21 6.98 6.22
C MET A 53 -7.04 6.95 7.51
N GLN A 54 -6.71 7.78 8.49
CA GLN A 54 -7.49 7.89 9.73
C GLN A 54 -8.94 8.34 9.43
N ARG A 55 -9.11 9.31 8.55
CA ARG A 55 -10.42 9.76 8.07
C ARG A 55 -11.17 8.63 7.38
N ILE A 56 -10.56 7.97 6.39
CA ILE A 56 -11.17 6.86 5.64
C ILE A 56 -11.62 5.73 6.57
N PHE A 57 -10.77 5.31 7.51
CA PHE A 57 -11.10 4.22 8.44
C PHE A 57 -12.16 4.59 9.46
N SER A 58 -12.36 5.89 9.73
CA SER A 58 -13.42 6.37 10.63
C SER A 58 -14.75 6.52 9.91
N ASP A 59 -14.72 6.91 8.62
CA ASP A 59 -15.91 7.21 7.82
C ASP A 59 -16.47 5.99 7.07
N HIS A 60 -15.63 4.97 6.82
CA HIS A 60 -15.98 3.85 5.93
C HIS A 60 -15.64 2.49 6.53
N ALA A 61 -16.55 1.53 6.33
CA ALA A 61 -16.27 0.12 6.52
C ALA A 61 -15.42 -0.41 5.36
N THR A 62 -14.11 -0.19 5.42
CA THR A 62 -13.17 -0.63 4.37
C THR A 62 -13.12 -2.15 4.27
N GLY A 63 -13.08 -2.67 3.04
CA GLY A 63 -12.75 -4.08 2.79
C GLY A 63 -11.28 -4.37 3.11
N SER A 64 -10.92 -5.66 3.17
CA SER A 64 -9.54 -6.10 3.42
C SER A 64 -8.87 -6.55 2.13
N TYR A 65 -7.62 -6.14 1.94
CA TYR A 65 -6.80 -6.51 0.80
C TYR A 65 -6.22 -7.91 0.93
N VAL A 66 -6.20 -8.63 -0.19
CA VAL A 66 -5.40 -9.82 -0.42
C VAL A 66 -4.44 -9.54 -1.57
N GLY A 67 -3.15 -9.43 -1.27
CA GLY A 67 -2.12 -9.07 -2.25
C GLY A 67 -1.44 -10.27 -2.89
N LYS A 68 -1.23 -10.22 -4.21
CA LYS A 68 -0.41 -11.18 -4.96
C LYS A 68 0.65 -10.46 -5.77
N ILE A 69 1.89 -10.49 -5.30
CA ILE A 69 3.05 -9.92 -5.98
C ILE A 69 3.27 -10.65 -7.31
N ARG A 70 3.34 -9.89 -8.41
CA ARG A 70 3.57 -10.38 -9.77
C ARG A 70 5.03 -10.28 -10.20
N GLY A 71 5.78 -9.39 -9.58
CA GLY A 71 7.21 -9.28 -9.78
C GLY A 71 7.80 -8.03 -9.15
N VAL A 72 9.09 -8.09 -8.92
CA VAL A 72 9.93 -6.98 -8.45
C VAL A 72 11.00 -6.75 -9.51
N ARG A 73 11.27 -5.49 -9.82
CA ARG A 73 12.30 -5.10 -10.79
C ARG A 73 13.09 -3.92 -10.24
N MET A 74 14.40 -4.06 -10.15
CA MET A 74 15.28 -2.92 -9.89
C MET A 74 15.23 -1.97 -11.09
N ILE A 75 15.04 -0.67 -10.83
CA ILE A 75 15.04 0.39 -11.86
C ILE A 75 16.41 1.07 -11.89
N GLY A 76 17.10 1.13 -10.76
CA GLY A 76 18.47 1.63 -10.62
C GLY A 76 19.11 1.08 -9.35
N ALA A 77 20.28 1.60 -8.98
CA ALA A 77 21.03 1.12 -7.81
C ALA A 77 20.28 1.29 -6.48
N GLN A 78 19.36 2.26 -6.41
CA GLN A 78 18.66 2.63 -5.19
C GLN A 78 17.13 2.57 -5.32
N ALA A 79 16.58 2.14 -6.46
CA ALA A 79 15.14 2.17 -6.70
C ALA A 79 14.61 0.87 -7.29
N ALA A 80 13.41 0.48 -6.89
CA ALA A 80 12.73 -0.70 -7.37
C ALA A 80 11.23 -0.46 -7.62
N LEU A 81 10.70 -1.17 -8.61
CA LEU A 81 9.27 -1.26 -8.89
C LEU A 81 8.77 -2.65 -8.50
N LEU A 82 7.79 -2.70 -7.61
CA LEU A 82 6.97 -3.88 -7.36
C LEU A 82 5.61 -3.71 -8.05
N ARG A 83 5.15 -4.77 -8.71
CA ARG A 83 3.79 -4.86 -9.24
C ARG A 83 3.05 -6.00 -8.57
N ALA A 84 1.82 -5.75 -8.16
CA ALA A 84 0.94 -6.74 -7.53
C ALA A 84 -0.48 -6.64 -8.09
N MET A 85 -1.22 -7.74 -7.93
CA MET A 85 -2.67 -7.73 -8.01
C MET A 85 -3.20 -7.67 -6.58
N ALA A 86 -4.16 -6.80 -6.31
CA ALA A 86 -4.88 -6.77 -5.05
C ALA A 86 -6.34 -7.18 -5.29
N GLY A 87 -6.77 -8.20 -4.57
CA GLY A 87 -8.19 -8.49 -4.39
C GLY A 87 -8.70 -7.82 -3.11
N VAL A 88 -10.00 -7.56 -3.05
CA VAL A 88 -10.65 -7.01 -1.86
C VAL A 88 -11.75 -7.94 -1.40
N VAL A 89 -11.72 -8.31 -0.12
CA VAL A 89 -12.86 -8.90 0.59
C VAL A 89 -13.67 -7.75 1.17
N PRO A 90 -14.90 -7.47 0.69
CA PRO A 90 -15.72 -6.38 1.23
C PRO A 90 -16.00 -6.56 2.72
N ALA A 91 -16.26 -5.46 3.43
CA ALA A 91 -16.54 -5.53 4.86
C ALA A 91 -17.73 -6.45 5.16
N GLY A 92 -17.54 -7.37 6.12
CA GLY A 92 -18.55 -8.36 6.51
C GLY A 92 -18.71 -9.56 5.55
N GLN A 93 -17.94 -9.63 4.47
CA GLN A 93 -17.92 -10.76 3.53
C GLN A 93 -16.76 -11.72 3.82
N SER A 94 -16.81 -12.91 3.23
CA SER A 94 -15.80 -13.97 3.39
C SER A 94 -15.02 -14.30 2.13
N ASP A 95 -15.41 -13.75 0.97
CA ASP A 95 -14.77 -14.01 -0.33
C ASP A 95 -14.45 -12.70 -1.07
N LEU A 96 -13.53 -12.80 -2.02
CA LEU A 96 -13.12 -11.69 -2.88
C LEU A 96 -14.28 -11.24 -3.77
N ASP A 97 -14.42 -9.92 -3.96
CA ASP A 97 -15.23 -9.37 -5.05
C ASP A 97 -14.33 -9.07 -6.26
N PRO A 98 -14.45 -9.82 -7.38
CA PRO A 98 -13.65 -9.59 -8.57
C PRO A 98 -13.79 -8.18 -9.17
N LYS A 99 -14.90 -7.47 -8.90
CA LYS A 99 -15.12 -6.09 -9.37
C LYS A 99 -14.23 -5.08 -8.66
N LEU A 100 -13.71 -5.43 -7.48
CA LEU A 100 -12.82 -4.61 -6.67
C LEU A 100 -11.34 -4.95 -6.88
N ASN A 101 -11.04 -5.87 -7.81
CA ASN A 101 -9.66 -6.19 -8.13
C ASN A 101 -8.93 -4.98 -8.70
N ALA A 102 -7.76 -4.69 -8.14
CA ALA A 102 -6.91 -3.59 -8.56
C ALA A 102 -5.51 -4.09 -8.91
N VAL A 103 -4.86 -3.36 -9.82
CA VAL A 103 -3.41 -3.45 -9.99
C VAL A 103 -2.79 -2.45 -9.03
N GLN A 104 -1.84 -2.90 -8.22
CA GLN A 104 -1.06 -2.03 -7.35
C GLN A 104 0.38 -1.99 -7.84
N ALA A 105 0.93 -0.78 -7.91
CA ALA A 105 2.34 -0.53 -8.16
C ALA A 105 2.93 0.15 -6.93
N LEU A 106 4.13 -0.29 -6.53
CA LEU A 106 4.90 0.30 -5.44
C LEU A 106 6.28 0.66 -5.97
N ILE A 107 6.67 1.91 -5.77
CA ILE A 107 8.02 2.39 -6.03
C ILE A 107 8.71 2.50 -4.66
N ALA A 108 9.80 1.77 -4.49
CA ALA A 108 10.64 1.83 -3.31
C ALA A 108 11.97 2.48 -3.66
N GLU A 109 12.46 3.33 -2.76
CA GLU A 109 13.76 3.97 -2.85
C GLU A 109 14.54 3.70 -1.57
N GLN A 110 15.83 3.39 -1.70
CA GLN A 110 16.77 3.28 -0.59
C GLN A 110 17.34 4.66 -0.29
N ARG A 111 17.08 5.19 0.90
CA ARG A 111 17.63 6.47 1.38
C ARG A 111 18.44 6.25 2.65
N GLU A 112 19.69 6.71 2.67
CA GLU A 112 20.53 6.71 3.89
C GLU A 112 20.56 5.36 4.66
N GLY A 113 20.46 4.23 3.96
CA GLY A 113 20.44 2.89 4.57
C GLY A 113 19.06 2.37 5.01
N ARG A 114 17.97 3.10 4.76
CA ARG A 114 16.56 2.67 4.93
C ARG A 114 15.81 2.52 3.62
#